data_AF-A0A538MH26-F1
#
_entry.id   AF-A0A538MH26-F1
#
_cell.length_a   1.000
_cell.length_b   1.000
_cell.length_c   1.000
_cell.angle_alpha   90.00
_cell.angle_beta   90.00
_cell.angle_gamma   90.00
#
_symmetry.space_group_name_H-M   'P 1'
#
loop_
_entity.id
_entity.type
_entity.pdbx_description
1 polymer ?
#
loop_
_entity_poly.entity_id
_entity_poly.type
_entity_poly.pdbx_seq_one_letter_code
_entity_poly.pdbx_strand_id
1 'polypeptide(L)'
;MPEQLILVDGATFFYSAPNGDISENKPEGFFYEDVRHLSRWTLTVDGKPLAPLTSRVVDYFSARIVGARQDEHEPTLSVTRDRFVTEGVHEDLVVTNHADEEQRVRVELAFAADFADVMEAQKHGTFRRGRYSAEAGTRAVTLTQNREGYRRGTVIRFRRAGRLRRDRVVFDLHLGPGESWQTCIDVIPMVDGSRRQPLLACGSFGKHAPKMPIDLDTWLATAPELVADWDPARHIYRQSLLDLAALRIRPREEHLRWAMPAGGLPWFMTVFGRDSIIAAYETLPFQHELTQATLQALAELQATEWD
;
A
#
# COMPACT_ATOMS: atom_id res chain seq x y z
N MET A 1 14.30 0.28 -16.20
CA MET A 1 14.00 -0.54 -15.00
C MET A 1 12.52 -0.83 -15.05
N PRO A 2 12.02 -2.05 -14.80
CA PRO A 2 10.57 -2.23 -14.73
C PRO A 2 10.02 -1.33 -13.62
N GLU A 3 8.98 -0.56 -13.94
CA GLU A 3 8.34 0.38 -13.01
C GLU A 3 7.85 -0.35 -11.78
N GLN A 4 8.38 0.02 -10.62
CA GLN A 4 7.94 -0.48 -9.33
C GLN A 4 6.63 0.18 -8.94
N LEU A 5 5.76 -0.54 -8.22
CA LEU A 5 4.53 0.03 -7.69
C LEU A 5 4.74 0.45 -6.25
N ILE A 6 4.51 1.74 -5.98
CA ILE A 6 4.52 2.31 -4.63
C ILE A 6 3.17 2.97 -4.41
N LEU A 7 2.45 2.50 -3.40
CA LEU A 7 1.21 3.12 -2.90
C LEU A 7 1.47 3.66 -1.51
N VAL A 8 0.94 4.84 -1.19
CA VAL A 8 1.21 5.51 0.09
C VAL A 8 -0.03 6.22 0.63
N ASP A 9 -0.19 6.24 1.94
CA ASP A 9 -1.10 7.14 2.65
C ASP A 9 -0.50 7.47 4.02
N GLY A 10 0.03 8.69 4.17
CA GLY A 10 0.74 9.10 5.38
C GLY A 10 2.00 8.25 5.62
N ALA A 11 2.10 7.66 6.81
CA ALA A 11 3.23 6.81 7.20
C ALA A 11 3.04 5.33 6.84
N THR A 12 2.07 5.03 5.97
CA THR A 12 1.80 3.68 5.47
C THR A 12 2.15 3.62 3.99
N PHE A 13 2.91 2.62 3.56
CA PHE A 13 3.15 2.39 2.14
C PHE A 13 3.22 0.92 1.76
N PHE A 14 2.92 0.63 0.49
CA PHE A 14 3.02 -0.70 -0.10
C PHE A 14 3.91 -0.61 -1.33
N TYR A 15 5.06 -1.28 -1.26
CA TYR A 15 6.05 -1.31 -2.31
C TYR A 15 6.15 -2.73 -2.88
N SER A 16 5.84 -2.89 -4.17
CA SER A 16 5.77 -4.18 -4.85
C SER A 16 6.30 -4.15 -6.29
N ALA A 17 6.55 -5.34 -6.82
CA ALA A 17 6.80 -5.57 -8.24
C ALA A 17 5.57 -5.16 -9.10
N PRO A 18 5.73 -4.96 -10.43
CA PRO A 18 4.63 -4.56 -11.30
C PRO A 18 3.43 -5.54 -11.33
N ASN A 19 3.63 -6.82 -10.99
CA ASN A 19 2.54 -7.80 -10.88
C ASN A 19 1.81 -7.74 -9.50
N GLY A 20 2.18 -6.78 -8.65
CA GLY A 20 1.64 -6.57 -7.31
C GLY A 20 2.28 -7.43 -6.23
N ASP A 21 3.29 -8.24 -6.55
CA ASP A 21 3.90 -9.16 -5.59
C ASP A 21 5.01 -8.52 -4.76
N ILE A 22 5.17 -9.06 -3.55
CA ILE A 22 6.32 -8.81 -2.65
C ILE A 22 7.14 -10.08 -2.54
N SER A 23 8.46 -9.96 -2.74
CA SER A 23 9.44 -11.03 -2.55
C SER A 23 10.31 -10.81 -1.30
N GLU A 24 10.51 -11.85 -0.48
CA GLU A 24 11.22 -11.78 0.83
C GLU A 24 12.67 -11.27 0.76
N ASN A 25 13.33 -11.43 -0.39
CA ASN A 25 14.75 -11.07 -0.56
C ASN A 25 14.96 -9.66 -1.15
N LYS A 26 13.88 -8.90 -1.31
CA LYS A 26 13.89 -7.55 -1.85
C LYS A 26 13.44 -6.56 -0.78
N PRO A 27 13.69 -5.25 -1.00
CA PRO A 27 13.16 -4.21 -0.12
C PRO A 27 11.64 -4.03 -0.20
N GLU A 28 10.98 -4.69 -1.16
CA GLU A 28 9.52 -4.74 -1.29
C GLU A 28 8.84 -5.11 0.04
N GLY A 29 7.64 -4.58 0.27
CA GLY A 29 6.89 -4.84 1.50
C GLY A 29 5.66 -3.96 1.67
N PHE A 30 4.82 -4.37 2.61
CA PHE A 30 3.84 -3.49 3.22
C PHE A 30 4.43 -2.93 4.50
N PHE A 31 4.47 -1.61 4.63
CA PHE A 31 5.06 -0.89 5.74
C PHE A 31 4.02 -0.01 6.41
N TYR A 32 4.08 0.00 7.73
CA TYR A 32 3.28 0.89 8.58
C TYR A 32 4.20 1.40 9.69
N GLU A 33 4.36 2.72 9.77
CA GLU A 33 5.23 3.38 10.77
C GLU A 33 6.64 2.79 10.79
N ASP A 34 7.30 2.81 9.62
CA ASP A 34 8.68 2.36 9.40
C ASP A 34 8.95 0.87 9.68
N VAL A 35 7.91 0.04 9.86
CA VAL A 35 8.04 -1.40 10.08
C VAL A 35 7.38 -2.20 8.97
N ARG A 36 8.09 -3.21 8.43
CA ARG A 36 7.62 -4.11 7.37
C ARG A 36 6.65 -5.17 7.91
N HIS A 37 5.36 -4.89 7.77
CA HIS A 37 4.26 -5.77 8.16
C HIS A 37 3.98 -6.93 7.20
N LEU A 38 4.41 -6.84 5.93
CA LEU A 38 4.48 -7.98 5.00
C LEU A 38 5.83 -7.99 4.29
N SER A 39 6.55 -9.10 4.40
CA SER A 39 7.78 -9.40 3.66
C SER A 39 7.55 -10.36 2.49
N ARG A 40 6.37 -10.97 2.40
CA ARG A 40 5.93 -11.76 1.24
C ARG A 40 4.46 -11.52 0.96
N TRP A 41 4.14 -11.41 -0.32
CA TRP A 41 2.79 -11.31 -0.84
C TRP A 41 2.82 -11.75 -2.29
N THR A 42 2.71 -13.06 -2.53
CA THR A 42 2.94 -13.64 -3.86
C THR A 42 1.71 -14.39 -4.33
N LEU A 43 1.13 -13.97 -5.45
CA LEU A 43 -0.04 -14.59 -6.04
C LEU A 43 0.36 -15.50 -7.20
N THR A 44 -0.11 -16.75 -7.17
CA THR A 44 0.07 -17.70 -8.27
C THR A 44 -1.28 -18.27 -8.71
N VAL A 45 -1.37 -18.58 -10.00
CA VAL A 45 -2.51 -19.25 -10.63
C VAL A 45 -1.99 -20.52 -11.29
N ASP A 46 -2.52 -21.67 -10.87
CA ASP A 46 -2.06 -23.00 -11.27
C ASP A 46 -0.55 -23.21 -11.07
N GLY A 47 -0.03 -22.65 -9.98
CA GLY A 47 1.39 -22.72 -9.62
C GLY A 47 2.30 -21.79 -10.43
N LYS A 48 1.76 -21.02 -11.38
CA LYS A 48 2.51 -20.03 -12.15
C LYS A 48 2.30 -18.62 -11.57
N PRO A 49 3.35 -17.78 -11.53
CA PRO A 49 3.19 -16.37 -11.17
C PRO A 49 2.42 -15.62 -12.25
N LEU A 50 2.01 -14.39 -11.93
CA LEU A 50 1.35 -13.51 -12.89
C LEU A 50 2.37 -12.70 -13.71
N ALA A 51 2.19 -12.71 -15.03
CA ALA A 51 2.76 -11.73 -15.93
C ALA A 51 1.80 -10.51 -16.00
N PRO A 52 2.27 -9.28 -15.73
CA PRO A 52 1.42 -8.10 -15.77
C PRO A 52 1.07 -7.74 -17.23
N LEU A 53 -0.22 -7.59 -17.52
CA LEU A 53 -0.75 -7.07 -18.78
C LEU A 53 -0.92 -5.54 -18.70
N THR A 54 -1.42 -5.05 -17.57
CA THR A 54 -1.39 -3.63 -17.20
C THR A 54 -1.13 -3.51 -15.71
N SER A 55 -0.41 -2.48 -15.31
CA SER A 55 -0.06 -2.21 -13.93
C SER A 55 0.10 -0.72 -13.76
N ARG A 56 -0.81 -0.09 -13.01
CA ARG A 56 -0.84 1.37 -12.86
C ARG A 56 -1.30 1.78 -11.48
N VAL A 57 -0.59 2.77 -10.94
CA VAL A 57 -1.07 3.63 -9.86
C VAL A 57 -2.23 4.47 -10.43
N VAL A 58 -3.39 4.42 -9.79
CA VAL A 58 -4.58 5.19 -10.18
C VAL A 58 -4.61 6.50 -9.41
N ASP A 59 -4.48 6.40 -8.09
CA ASP A 59 -4.16 7.50 -7.18
C ASP A 59 -2.91 7.12 -6.39
N TYR A 60 -2.25 8.07 -5.72
CA TYR A 60 -1.05 7.79 -4.93
C TYR A 60 -1.24 6.69 -3.86
N PHE A 61 -2.47 6.40 -3.44
CA PHE A 61 -2.85 5.38 -2.47
C PHE A 61 -3.52 4.13 -3.10
N SER A 62 -3.75 4.10 -4.41
CA SER A 62 -4.49 3.04 -5.09
C SER A 62 -3.82 2.54 -6.38
N ALA A 63 -3.90 1.25 -6.68
CA ALA A 63 -3.45 0.70 -7.96
C ALA A 63 -4.41 -0.36 -8.49
N ARG A 64 -4.42 -0.49 -9.81
CA ARG A 64 -4.98 -1.64 -10.52
C ARG A 64 -3.88 -2.37 -11.25
N ILE A 65 -3.81 -3.67 -11.01
CA ILE A 65 -2.94 -4.62 -11.70
C ILE A 65 -3.84 -5.63 -12.39
N VAL A 66 -3.67 -5.79 -13.70
CA VAL A 66 -4.29 -6.88 -14.46
C VAL A 66 -3.17 -7.74 -14.99
N GLY A 67 -3.20 -9.04 -14.70
CA GLY A 67 -2.22 -10.01 -15.14
C GLY A 67 -2.86 -11.27 -15.67
N ALA A 68 -2.04 -12.09 -16.31
CA ALA A 68 -2.37 -13.45 -16.71
C ALA A 68 -1.29 -14.40 -16.21
N ARG A 69 -1.48 -15.72 -16.33
CA ARG A 69 -0.43 -16.68 -16.00
C ARG A 69 0.80 -16.41 -16.86
N GLN A 70 1.98 -16.48 -16.23
CA GLN A 70 3.24 -16.36 -16.95
C GLN A 70 3.37 -17.46 -18.03
N ASP A 71 4.00 -17.11 -19.15
CA ASP A 71 4.27 -17.98 -20.30
C ASP A 71 3.01 -18.46 -21.05
N GLU A 72 1.87 -17.79 -20.89
CA GLU A 72 0.66 -18.01 -21.67
C GLU A 72 0.60 -17.01 -22.83
N HIS A 73 0.64 -17.50 -24.09
CA HIS A 73 0.68 -16.64 -25.28
C HIS A 73 -0.68 -15.98 -25.57
N GLU A 74 -1.75 -16.75 -25.41
CA GLU A 74 -3.14 -16.31 -25.55
C GLU A 74 -3.86 -16.58 -24.23
N PRO A 75 -3.81 -15.64 -23.27
CA PRO A 75 -4.32 -15.90 -21.94
C PRO A 75 -5.85 -16.03 -21.92
N THR A 76 -6.31 -17.21 -21.52
CA THR A 76 -7.75 -17.50 -21.32
C THR A 76 -8.24 -17.12 -19.93
N LEU A 77 -7.32 -16.82 -19.00
CA LEU A 77 -7.63 -16.30 -17.68
C LEU A 77 -7.01 -14.92 -17.49
N SER A 78 -7.79 -14.03 -16.90
CA SER A 78 -7.28 -12.77 -16.35
C SER A 78 -7.42 -12.73 -14.85
N VAL A 79 -6.46 -12.10 -14.19
CA VAL A 79 -6.50 -11.79 -12.77
C VAL A 79 -6.38 -10.28 -12.60
N THR A 80 -7.36 -9.68 -11.93
CA THR A 80 -7.33 -8.26 -11.55
C THR A 80 -7.12 -8.14 -10.05
N ARG A 81 -6.16 -7.30 -9.66
CA ARG A 81 -5.86 -6.91 -8.28
C ARG A 81 -6.05 -5.41 -8.16
N ASP A 82 -7.00 -5.05 -7.31
CA ASP A 82 -7.41 -3.69 -7.04
C ASP A 82 -7.01 -3.37 -5.60
N ARG A 83 -5.92 -2.61 -5.43
CA ARG A 83 -5.28 -2.39 -4.12
C ARG A 83 -5.46 -0.96 -3.63
N PHE A 84 -5.70 -0.83 -2.33
CA PHE A 84 -5.78 0.42 -1.58
C PHE A 84 -4.87 0.37 -0.37
N VAL A 85 -4.15 1.45 -0.12
CA VAL A 85 -3.35 1.68 1.08
C VAL A 85 -3.96 2.83 1.88
N THR A 86 -4.22 2.58 3.16
CA THR A 86 -4.68 3.57 4.14
C THR A 86 -3.91 3.35 5.45
N GLU A 87 -4.55 3.14 6.60
CA GLU A 87 -3.84 2.59 7.77
C GLU A 87 -3.55 1.08 7.63
N GLY A 88 -4.31 0.41 6.78
CA GLY A 88 -4.11 -0.97 6.36
C GLY A 88 -4.21 -1.09 4.85
N VAL A 89 -4.16 -2.33 4.35
CA VAL A 89 -4.31 -2.62 2.92
C VAL A 89 -5.64 -3.29 2.67
N HIS A 90 -6.35 -2.84 1.64
CA HIS A 90 -7.46 -3.58 1.06
C HIS A 90 -7.07 -4.03 -0.35
N GLU A 91 -7.33 -5.29 -0.69
CA GLU A 91 -7.11 -5.82 -2.03
C GLU A 91 -8.36 -6.60 -2.50
N ASP A 92 -8.99 -6.10 -3.55
CA ASP A 92 -9.99 -6.83 -4.32
C ASP A 92 -9.28 -7.71 -5.35
N LEU A 93 -9.59 -9.00 -5.36
CA LEU A 93 -9.02 -10.01 -6.25
C LEU A 93 -10.13 -10.61 -7.10
N VAL A 94 -10.04 -10.43 -8.42
CA VAL A 94 -10.98 -10.97 -9.41
C VAL A 94 -10.24 -11.90 -10.36
N VAL A 95 -10.80 -13.08 -10.61
CA VAL A 95 -10.32 -14.05 -11.60
C VAL A 95 -11.44 -14.30 -12.59
N THR A 96 -11.18 -14.08 -13.87
CA THR A 96 -12.18 -14.19 -14.94
C THR A 96 -11.71 -15.18 -16.00
N ASN A 97 -12.59 -16.12 -16.34
CA ASN A 97 -12.46 -17.03 -17.47
C ASN A 97 -12.98 -16.37 -18.75
N HIS A 98 -12.11 -16.24 -19.75
CA HIS A 98 -12.42 -15.68 -21.07
C HIS A 98 -12.55 -16.76 -22.16
N ALA A 99 -12.37 -18.04 -21.81
CA ALA A 99 -12.61 -19.15 -22.71
C ALA A 99 -14.12 -19.42 -22.89
N ASP A 100 -14.45 -20.19 -23.93
CA ASP A 100 -15.78 -20.72 -24.21
C ASP A 100 -16.06 -22.05 -23.48
N GLU A 101 -15.11 -22.54 -22.68
CA GLU A 101 -15.19 -23.77 -21.89
C GLU A 101 -15.04 -23.53 -20.37
N GLU A 102 -15.50 -24.49 -19.57
CA GLU A 102 -15.29 -24.47 -18.11
C GLU A 102 -13.81 -24.66 -17.77
N GLN A 103 -13.30 -23.86 -16.84
CA GLN A 103 -11.93 -23.97 -16.34
C GLN A 103 -11.89 -24.22 -14.83
N ARG A 104 -11.03 -25.16 -14.43
CA ARG A 104 -10.67 -25.40 -13.03
C ARG A 104 -9.38 -24.68 -12.73
N VAL A 105 -9.43 -23.75 -11.78
CA VAL A 105 -8.33 -22.81 -11.53
C VAL A 105 -7.94 -22.87 -10.07
N ARG A 106 -6.66 -23.07 -9.79
CA ARG A 106 -6.11 -23.01 -8.43
C ARG A 106 -5.42 -21.67 -8.21
N VAL A 107 -5.98 -20.85 -7.34
CA VAL A 107 -5.41 -19.57 -6.92
C VAL A 107 -4.74 -19.73 -5.56
N GLU A 108 -3.46 -19.41 -5.47
CA GLU A 108 -2.68 -19.48 -4.22
C GLU A 108 -2.03 -18.12 -3.92
N LEU A 109 -2.29 -17.59 -2.73
CA LEU A 109 -1.64 -16.40 -2.21
C LEU A 109 -0.76 -16.78 -1.02
N ALA A 110 0.54 -16.62 -1.18
CA ALA A 110 1.53 -16.85 -0.14
C ALA A 110 1.92 -15.54 0.55
N PHE A 111 2.10 -15.57 1.86
CA PHE A 111 2.36 -14.39 2.67
C PHE A 111 3.30 -14.67 3.85
N ALA A 112 4.03 -13.65 4.25
CA ALA A 112 4.95 -13.69 5.38
C ALA A 112 5.16 -12.28 5.94
N ALA A 113 5.59 -12.21 7.19
CA ALA A 113 5.98 -10.97 7.87
C ALA A 113 7.30 -11.20 8.60
N ASP A 114 8.17 -10.20 8.59
CA ASP A 114 9.42 -10.19 9.36
C ASP A 114 9.53 -9.01 10.33
N PHE A 115 8.70 -7.97 10.18
CA PHE A 115 8.70 -6.78 11.03
C PHE A 115 10.08 -6.12 11.12
N ALA A 116 10.83 -6.18 10.02
CA ALA A 116 12.06 -5.43 9.85
C ALA A 116 11.76 -3.92 9.85
N ASP A 117 12.62 -3.11 10.46
CA ASP A 117 12.51 -1.66 10.26
C ASP A 117 12.88 -1.26 8.82
N VAL A 118 12.57 -0.04 8.43
CA VAL A 118 12.78 0.46 7.06
C VAL A 118 14.25 0.46 6.62
N MET A 119 15.20 0.59 7.54
CA MET A 119 16.64 0.52 7.25
C MET A 119 17.13 -0.93 7.16
N GLU A 120 16.58 -1.82 8.00
CA GLU A 120 16.79 -3.27 7.92
C GLU A 120 16.23 -3.80 6.58
N ALA A 121 15.01 -3.44 6.18
CA ALA A 121 14.38 -3.92 4.95
C ALA A 121 15.12 -3.51 3.67
N GLN A 122 15.85 -2.38 3.69
CA GLN A 122 16.69 -1.96 2.58
C GLN A 122 17.96 -2.83 2.40
N LYS A 123 18.35 -3.58 3.43
CA LYS A 123 19.44 -4.55 3.33
C LYS A 123 18.88 -5.85 2.73
N HIS A 124 19.70 -6.53 1.92
CA HIS A 124 19.29 -7.81 1.33
C HIS A 124 19.12 -8.89 2.41
N GLY A 125 18.00 -9.62 2.36
CA GLY A 125 17.72 -10.79 3.20
C GLY A 125 16.59 -10.59 4.21
N THR A 126 16.28 -11.64 4.95
CA THR A 126 15.23 -11.63 5.99
C THR A 126 15.81 -11.30 7.35
N PHE A 127 15.27 -10.28 8.01
CA PHE A 127 15.65 -9.90 9.36
C PHE A 127 14.70 -10.53 10.36
N ARG A 128 15.11 -11.65 10.98
CA ARG A 128 14.30 -12.36 11.98
C ARG A 128 14.88 -12.20 13.38
N ARG A 129 14.49 -11.12 14.05
CA ARG A 129 14.76 -10.89 15.49
C ARG A 129 13.49 -11.10 16.32
N GLY A 130 13.64 -11.56 17.55
CA GLY A 130 12.51 -11.84 18.45
C GLY A 130 11.81 -13.18 18.20
N ARG A 131 10.66 -13.38 18.86
CA ARG A 131 9.84 -14.61 18.73
C ARG A 131 8.68 -14.37 17.80
N TYR A 132 8.54 -15.21 16.78
CA TYR A 132 7.47 -15.16 15.80
C TYR A 132 6.40 -16.19 16.12
N SER A 133 5.14 -15.82 15.92
CA SER A 133 4.03 -16.78 15.90
C SER A 133 3.10 -16.52 14.71
N ALA A 134 2.42 -17.57 14.27
CA ALA A 134 1.41 -17.50 13.23
C ALA A 134 0.20 -18.34 13.64
N GLU A 135 -0.94 -17.71 13.74
CA GLU A 135 -2.20 -18.33 14.15
C GLU A 135 -3.20 -18.22 13.00
N ALA A 136 -3.52 -19.35 12.38
CA ALA A 136 -4.51 -19.43 11.32
C ALA A 136 -5.87 -19.82 11.91
N GLY A 137 -6.87 -18.97 11.72
CA GLY A 137 -8.28 -19.26 11.96
C GLY A 137 -8.98 -19.73 10.68
N THR A 138 -10.31 -19.61 10.64
CA THR A 138 -11.11 -20.02 9.48
C THR A 138 -10.94 -19.10 8.27
N ARG A 139 -10.86 -17.79 8.51
CA ARG A 139 -10.84 -16.74 7.47
C ARG A 139 -9.86 -15.61 7.74
N ALA A 140 -8.99 -15.80 8.73
CA ALA A 140 -7.94 -14.83 9.03
C ALA A 140 -6.73 -15.56 9.57
N VAL A 141 -5.55 -15.00 9.31
CA VAL A 141 -4.28 -15.42 9.91
C VAL A 141 -3.68 -14.22 10.62
N THR A 142 -3.16 -14.45 11.82
CA THR A 142 -2.45 -13.42 12.59
C THR A 142 -0.98 -13.81 12.67
N LEU A 143 -0.12 -12.99 12.09
CA LEU A 143 1.33 -13.08 12.21
C LEU A 143 1.76 -12.13 13.33
N THR A 144 2.56 -12.57 14.30
CA THR A 144 3.06 -11.68 15.36
C THR A 144 4.55 -11.84 15.61
N GLN A 145 5.18 -10.78 16.09
CA GLN A 145 6.54 -10.77 16.59
C GLN A 145 6.55 -10.11 17.96
N ASN A 146 7.22 -10.76 18.91
CA ASN A 146 7.54 -10.19 20.22
C ASN A 146 9.05 -9.99 20.31
N ARG A 147 9.49 -8.75 20.56
CA ARG A 147 10.90 -8.38 20.73
C ARG A 147 11.03 -7.36 21.86
N GLU A 148 11.80 -7.69 22.89
CA GLU A 148 12.17 -6.73 23.96
C GLU A 148 10.96 -6.01 24.62
N GLY A 149 9.85 -6.74 24.84
CA GLY A 149 8.62 -6.18 25.41
C GLY A 149 7.69 -5.49 24.39
N TYR A 150 8.15 -5.33 23.15
CA TYR A 150 7.40 -4.75 22.06
C TYR A 150 6.68 -5.83 21.23
N ARG A 151 5.40 -5.60 20.92
CA ARG A 151 4.56 -6.55 20.17
C ARG A 151 4.01 -5.93 18.90
N ARG A 152 4.46 -6.45 17.76
CA ARG A 152 3.90 -6.16 16.43
C ARG A 152 3.07 -7.34 15.94
N GLY A 153 2.09 -7.05 15.10
CA GLY A 153 1.34 -8.08 14.40
C GLY A 153 0.79 -7.62 13.07
N THR A 154 0.39 -8.57 12.25
CA THR A 154 -0.30 -8.35 10.98
C THR A 154 -1.43 -9.38 10.90
N VAL A 155 -2.67 -8.91 10.78
CA VAL A 155 -3.81 -9.78 10.51
C VAL A 155 -4.12 -9.71 9.03
N ILE A 156 -4.16 -10.88 8.37
CA ILE A 156 -4.60 -11.00 6.99
C ILE A 156 -5.98 -11.68 7.02
N ARG A 157 -7.02 -10.96 6.58
CA ARG A 157 -8.42 -11.40 6.63
C ARG A 157 -8.97 -11.59 5.22
N PHE A 158 -9.67 -12.69 5.00
CA PHE A 158 -10.23 -13.08 3.71
C PHE A 158 -11.76 -13.04 3.73
N ARG A 159 -12.36 -12.41 2.71
CA ARG A 159 -13.83 -12.38 2.56
C ARG A 159 -14.42 -13.71 2.09
N ARG A 160 -13.72 -14.47 1.25
CA ARG A 160 -14.12 -15.85 0.94
C ARG A 160 -13.30 -16.83 1.75
N ALA A 161 -13.93 -17.94 2.14
CA ALA A 161 -13.21 -19.03 2.76
C ALA A 161 -12.35 -19.74 1.71
N GLY A 162 -11.12 -20.08 2.07
CA GLY A 162 -10.22 -20.92 1.30
C GLY A 162 -9.52 -21.89 2.24
N ARG A 163 -8.67 -22.75 1.69
CA ARG A 163 -7.78 -23.59 2.52
C ARG A 163 -6.67 -22.72 3.11
N LEU A 164 -6.95 -22.10 4.24
CA LEU A 164 -6.04 -21.21 4.94
C LEU A 164 -5.02 -21.99 5.78
N ARG A 165 -3.74 -21.63 5.65
CA ARG A 165 -2.61 -22.09 6.44
C ARG A 165 -1.90 -20.87 7.06
N ARG A 166 -0.82 -21.13 7.80
CA ARG A 166 -0.04 -20.08 8.48
C ARG A 166 0.73 -19.16 7.53
N ASP A 167 0.96 -19.59 6.30
CA ASP A 167 1.85 -18.95 5.32
C ASP A 167 1.22 -18.80 3.92
N ARG A 168 0.01 -19.31 3.71
CA ARG A 168 -0.71 -19.23 2.43
C ARG A 168 -2.21 -19.47 2.58
N VAL A 169 -2.97 -19.03 1.59
CA VAL A 169 -4.36 -19.46 1.34
C VAL A 169 -4.48 -20.01 -0.08
N VAL A 170 -5.30 -21.05 -0.24
CA VAL A 170 -5.61 -21.63 -1.56
C VAL A 170 -7.12 -21.60 -1.80
N PHE A 171 -7.51 -21.15 -2.99
CA PHE A 171 -8.87 -21.23 -3.52
C PHE A 171 -8.87 -22.12 -4.76
N ASP A 172 -9.69 -23.17 -4.76
CA ASP A 172 -9.97 -23.94 -5.97
C ASP A 172 -11.28 -23.42 -6.57
N LEU A 173 -11.20 -22.93 -7.79
CA LEU A 173 -12.29 -22.30 -8.51
C LEU A 173 -12.76 -23.24 -9.62
N HIS A 174 -14.07 -23.25 -9.85
CA HIS A 174 -14.69 -23.81 -11.05
C HIS A 174 -15.38 -22.63 -11.72
N LEU A 175 -14.90 -22.23 -12.89
CA LEU A 175 -15.38 -21.06 -13.62
C LEU A 175 -15.95 -21.51 -14.96
N GLY A 176 -17.24 -21.28 -15.17
CA GLY A 176 -17.87 -21.45 -16.49
C GLY A 176 -17.33 -20.46 -17.52
N PRO A 177 -17.76 -20.59 -18.79
CA PRO A 177 -17.41 -19.66 -19.86
C PRO A 177 -17.82 -18.23 -19.50
N GLY A 178 -16.89 -17.27 -19.55
CA GLY A 178 -17.15 -15.87 -19.20
C GLY A 178 -17.34 -15.59 -17.70
N GLU A 179 -17.24 -16.60 -16.82
CA GLU A 179 -17.51 -16.44 -15.39
C GLU A 179 -16.35 -15.73 -14.66
N SER A 180 -16.72 -14.85 -13.71
CA SER A 180 -15.79 -14.22 -12.79
C SER A 180 -16.00 -14.68 -11.35
N TRP A 181 -14.90 -14.97 -10.67
CA TRP A 181 -14.85 -15.13 -9.22
C TRP A 181 -14.16 -13.94 -8.57
N GLN A 182 -14.69 -13.47 -7.43
CA GLN A 182 -14.12 -12.35 -6.68
C GLN A 182 -14.03 -12.64 -5.18
N THR A 183 -12.93 -12.21 -4.55
CA THR A 183 -12.79 -12.07 -3.10
C THR A 183 -12.13 -10.73 -2.75
N CYS A 184 -12.16 -10.36 -1.48
CA CYS A 184 -11.39 -9.24 -0.95
C CYS A 184 -10.54 -9.71 0.23
N ILE A 185 -9.45 -9.00 0.43
CA ILE A 185 -8.40 -9.34 1.38
C ILE A 185 -7.99 -8.07 2.13
N ASP A 186 -8.07 -8.11 3.45
CA ASP A 186 -7.62 -7.01 4.30
C ASP A 186 -6.30 -7.38 4.97
N VAL A 187 -5.31 -6.48 4.92
CA VAL A 187 -4.07 -6.55 5.69
C VAL A 187 -4.11 -5.46 6.75
N ILE A 188 -4.14 -5.87 8.01
CA ILE A 188 -4.40 -5.02 9.17
C ILE A 188 -3.14 -5.04 10.04
N PRO A 189 -2.31 -3.98 10.05
CA PRO A 189 -1.20 -3.91 10.96
C PRO A 189 -1.70 -3.75 12.40
N MET A 190 -0.93 -4.32 13.32
CA MET A 190 -1.15 -4.28 14.76
C MET A 190 0.07 -3.72 15.46
N VAL A 191 -0.15 -2.69 16.26
CA VAL A 191 0.87 -1.95 16.99
C VAL A 191 0.38 -1.76 18.42
N ASP A 192 1.11 -2.29 19.39
CA ASP A 192 0.82 -2.13 20.83
C ASP A 192 -0.63 -2.51 21.18
N GLY A 193 -1.12 -3.59 20.57
CA GLY A 193 -2.48 -4.11 20.76
C GLY A 193 -3.57 -3.41 19.94
N SER A 194 -3.27 -2.26 19.31
CA SER A 194 -4.21 -1.54 18.46
C SER A 194 -4.19 -2.07 17.02
N ARG A 195 -5.38 -2.33 16.46
CA ARG A 195 -5.55 -2.77 15.06
C ARG A 195 -5.87 -1.57 14.17
N ARG A 196 -5.19 -1.48 13.03
CA ARG A 196 -5.40 -0.43 12.03
C ARG A 196 -6.17 -0.99 10.83
N GLN A 197 -7.48 -0.78 10.81
CA GLN A 197 -8.34 -1.33 9.76
C GLN A 197 -8.13 -0.56 8.45
N PRO A 198 -8.19 -1.24 7.29
CA PRO A 198 -8.42 -0.54 6.02
C PRO A 198 -9.71 0.28 6.12
N LEU A 199 -9.67 1.51 5.61
CA LEU A 199 -10.84 2.41 5.63
C LEU A 199 -11.83 2.10 4.49
N LEU A 200 -11.39 1.35 3.48
CA LEU A 200 -12.19 0.97 2.32
C LEU A 200 -12.68 -0.48 2.44
N ALA A 201 -13.91 -0.70 1.96
CA ALA A 201 -14.54 -2.01 1.91
C ALA A 201 -14.49 -2.60 0.49
N CYS A 202 -14.82 -3.89 0.38
CA CYS A 202 -14.93 -4.60 -0.90
C CYS A 202 -15.76 -3.86 -1.95
N GLY A 203 -15.28 -3.83 -3.20
CA GLY A 203 -15.98 -3.19 -4.31
C GLY A 203 -16.02 -1.66 -4.19
N SER A 204 -15.15 -1.08 -3.37
CA SER A 204 -15.00 0.38 -3.26
C SER A 204 -13.93 0.91 -4.22
N PHE A 205 -13.56 0.15 -5.26
CA PHE A 205 -12.54 0.61 -6.19
C PHE A 205 -12.94 1.92 -6.87
N GLY A 206 -12.07 2.93 -6.78
CA GLY A 206 -12.34 4.29 -7.25
C GLY A 206 -13.18 5.16 -6.29
N LYS A 207 -13.45 4.71 -5.06
CA LYS A 207 -14.06 5.55 -4.00
C LYS A 207 -12.99 6.15 -3.10
N HIS A 208 -13.21 7.38 -2.64
CA HIS A 208 -12.37 8.05 -1.66
C HIS A 208 -12.75 7.64 -0.24
N ALA A 209 -11.78 7.23 0.57
CA ALA A 209 -11.92 7.19 2.03
C ALA A 209 -10.62 7.67 2.69
N PRO A 210 -10.37 8.99 2.71
CA PRO A 210 -9.13 9.51 3.24
C PRO A 210 -9.14 9.53 4.75
N LYS A 211 -8.00 9.17 5.34
CA LYS A 211 -7.64 9.57 6.70
C LYS A 211 -7.15 11.03 6.73
N MET A 212 -6.77 11.59 5.59
CA MET A 212 -6.26 12.96 5.50
C MET A 212 -7.36 13.99 5.84
N PRO A 213 -7.01 15.15 6.46
CA PRO A 213 -7.99 16.16 6.85
C PRO A 213 -8.85 16.67 5.70
N ILE A 214 -8.29 16.62 4.49
CA ILE A 214 -8.95 16.94 3.23
C ILE A 214 -8.75 15.78 2.27
N ASP A 215 -9.84 15.38 1.60
CA ASP A 215 -9.80 14.39 0.52
C ASP A 215 -9.03 14.92 -0.69
N LEU A 216 -8.73 14.03 -1.64
CA LEU A 216 -7.91 14.36 -2.80
C LEU A 216 -8.60 15.40 -3.70
N ASP A 217 -9.91 15.31 -3.87
CA ASP A 217 -10.66 16.27 -4.70
C ASP A 217 -10.65 17.66 -4.08
N THR A 218 -10.87 17.76 -2.78
CA THR A 218 -10.77 19.00 -2.01
C THR A 218 -9.36 19.56 -2.08
N TRP A 219 -8.33 18.72 -1.92
CA TRP A 219 -6.93 19.12 -2.06
C TRP A 219 -6.60 19.70 -3.44
N LEU A 220 -7.13 19.09 -4.50
CA LEU A 220 -6.93 19.61 -5.86
C LEU A 220 -7.70 20.92 -6.07
N ALA A 221 -8.87 21.07 -5.44
CA ALA A 221 -9.70 22.26 -5.53
C ALA A 221 -9.18 23.48 -4.75
N THR A 222 -8.32 23.28 -3.72
CA THR A 222 -7.69 24.39 -2.97
C THR A 222 -6.52 25.01 -3.72
N ALA A 223 -5.95 24.31 -4.70
CA ALA A 223 -4.86 24.83 -5.51
C ALA A 223 -5.37 25.83 -6.58
N PRO A 224 -4.55 26.84 -6.95
CA PRO A 224 -4.87 27.72 -8.08
C PRO A 224 -5.08 26.94 -9.39
N GLU A 225 -6.02 27.40 -10.22
CA GLU A 225 -6.19 26.81 -11.55
C GLU A 225 -5.09 27.29 -12.51
N LEU A 226 -4.37 26.34 -13.11
CA LEU A 226 -3.42 26.64 -14.19
C LEU A 226 -4.14 26.63 -15.55
N VAL A 227 -4.33 27.82 -16.12
CA VAL A 227 -4.78 28.00 -17.50
C VAL A 227 -3.57 28.13 -18.42
N ALA A 228 -3.41 27.18 -19.34
CA ALA A 228 -2.32 27.16 -20.30
C ALA A 228 -2.75 26.45 -21.60
N ASP A 229 -2.28 26.95 -22.74
CA ASP A 229 -2.52 26.35 -24.06
C ASP A 229 -1.66 25.10 -24.31
N TRP A 230 -0.66 24.86 -23.47
CA TRP A 230 0.26 23.73 -23.59
C TRP A 230 -0.18 22.58 -22.67
N ASP A 231 -0.74 21.53 -23.26
CA ASP A 231 -1.26 20.35 -22.54
C ASP A 231 -0.28 19.73 -21.54
N PRO A 232 1.01 19.52 -21.87
CA PRO A 232 1.97 18.98 -20.93
C PRO A 232 2.13 19.83 -19.67
N ALA A 233 2.08 21.17 -19.73
CA ALA A 233 2.15 21.99 -18.51
C ALA A 233 0.98 21.73 -17.57
N ARG A 234 -0.24 21.57 -18.12
CA ARG A 234 -1.42 21.24 -17.32
C ARG A 234 -1.29 19.87 -16.66
N HIS A 235 -0.75 18.89 -17.39
CA HIS A 235 -0.52 17.56 -16.85
C HIS A 235 0.56 17.54 -15.76
N ILE A 236 1.70 18.20 -16.01
CA ILE A 236 2.79 18.34 -15.03
C ILE A 236 2.28 19.02 -13.76
N TYR A 237 1.56 20.13 -13.89
CA TYR A 237 1.01 20.85 -12.74
C TYR A 237 0.08 19.97 -11.90
N ARG A 238 -0.87 19.27 -12.55
CA ARG A 238 -1.77 18.35 -11.87
C ARG A 238 -0.99 17.22 -11.18
N GLN A 239 0.01 16.64 -11.85
CA GLN A 239 0.85 15.61 -11.26
C GLN A 239 1.64 16.13 -10.06
N SER A 240 2.20 17.34 -10.12
CA SER A 240 2.89 17.96 -8.99
C SER A 240 1.99 18.13 -7.78
N LEU A 241 0.72 18.50 -7.96
CA LEU A 241 -0.25 18.55 -6.86
C LEU A 241 -0.54 17.17 -6.27
N LEU A 242 -0.63 16.13 -7.11
CA LEU A 242 -0.83 14.75 -6.66
C LEU A 242 0.40 14.22 -5.90
N ASP A 243 1.61 14.55 -6.36
CA ASP A 243 2.86 14.17 -5.72
C ASP A 243 3.00 14.84 -4.34
N LEU A 244 2.65 16.13 -4.25
CA LEU A 244 2.56 16.84 -2.97
C LEU A 244 1.50 16.22 -2.05
N ALA A 245 0.35 15.79 -2.60
CA ALA A 245 -0.67 15.10 -1.82
C ALA A 245 -0.15 13.78 -1.23
N ALA A 246 0.65 13.04 -2.01
CA ALA A 246 1.25 11.76 -1.63
C ALA A 246 2.32 11.90 -0.54
N LEU A 247 3.06 13.01 -0.54
CA LEU A 247 4.11 13.30 0.44
C LEU A 247 3.57 13.73 1.80
N ARG A 248 2.26 13.93 1.96
CA ARG A 248 1.65 14.37 3.21
C ARG A 248 1.75 13.30 4.29
N ILE A 249 2.40 13.63 5.40
CA ILE A 249 2.43 12.85 6.64
C ILE A 249 1.83 13.62 7.79
N ARG A 250 1.33 12.88 8.79
CA ARG A 250 0.96 13.44 10.09
C ARG A 250 1.84 12.82 11.16
N PRO A 251 2.63 13.60 11.89
CA PRO A 251 3.33 13.10 13.07
C PRO A 251 2.29 12.58 14.08
N ARG A 252 2.68 11.59 14.89
CA ARG A 252 1.73 10.87 15.76
C ARG A 252 1.17 11.71 16.92
N GLU A 253 1.73 12.89 17.13
CA GLU A 253 1.34 13.84 18.15
C GLU A 253 -0.05 14.41 17.86
N GLU A 254 -1.02 14.08 18.72
CA GLU A 254 -2.47 14.36 18.55
C GLU A 254 -2.83 15.85 18.39
N HIS A 255 -1.86 16.75 18.62
CA HIS A 255 -2.03 18.20 18.61
C HIS A 255 -1.76 18.84 17.24
N LEU A 256 -1.14 18.10 16.30
CA LEU A 256 -0.94 18.58 14.94
C LEU A 256 -2.22 18.39 14.12
N ARG A 257 -2.87 19.52 13.80
CA ARG A 257 -4.12 19.57 13.02
C ARG A 257 -3.92 19.21 11.54
N TRP A 258 -2.71 19.34 11.03
CA TRP A 258 -2.46 19.37 9.59
C TRP A 258 -1.35 18.40 9.16
N ALA A 259 -1.36 18.02 7.88
CA ALA A 259 -0.35 17.16 7.30
C ALA A 259 0.75 17.99 6.65
N MET A 260 2.01 17.57 6.85
CA MET A 260 3.20 18.25 6.30
C MET A 260 3.90 17.36 5.26
N PRO A 261 4.74 17.92 4.37
CA PRO A 261 5.55 17.11 3.46
C PRO A 261 6.55 16.24 4.25
N ALA A 262 6.68 14.98 3.85
CA ALA A 262 7.72 14.08 4.34
C ALA A 262 9.06 14.29 3.61
N GLY A 263 10.12 13.67 4.13
CA GLY A 263 11.44 13.67 3.49
C GLY A 263 11.51 12.94 2.15
N GLY A 264 10.62 11.97 1.89
CA GLY A 264 10.47 11.36 0.56
C GLY A 264 10.03 9.90 0.55
N LEU A 265 9.43 9.49 -0.57
CA LEU A 265 8.94 8.13 -0.79
C LEU A 265 10.05 7.16 -1.21
N PRO A 266 9.92 5.85 -0.89
CA PRO A 266 9.06 5.30 0.16
C PRO A 266 9.74 5.34 1.55
N TRP A 267 11.05 5.63 1.62
CA TRP A 267 11.88 5.33 2.80
C TRP A 267 11.96 6.42 3.85
N PHE A 268 11.60 7.65 3.49
CA PHE A 268 11.76 8.82 4.34
C PHE A 268 10.39 9.46 4.61
N MET A 269 9.38 8.63 4.89
CA MET A 269 8.03 9.04 5.26
C MET A 269 7.93 9.50 6.73
N THR A 270 8.83 10.41 7.10
CA THR A 270 8.96 11.02 8.43
C THR A 270 9.37 12.50 8.30
N VAL A 271 9.46 13.20 9.43
CA VAL A 271 9.77 14.63 9.50
C VAL A 271 11.25 14.86 9.24
N PHE A 272 11.56 15.57 8.15
CA PHE A 272 12.89 16.09 7.85
C PHE A 272 12.83 17.61 7.80
N GLY A 273 13.26 18.29 8.88
CA GLY A 273 12.94 19.70 9.08
C GLY A 273 13.32 20.63 7.93
N ARG A 274 14.56 20.49 7.41
CA ARG A 274 15.04 21.28 6.27
C ARG A 274 14.24 21.00 5.00
N ASP A 275 14.08 19.73 4.65
CA ASP A 275 13.41 19.33 3.42
C ASP A 275 11.93 19.73 3.44
N SER A 276 11.27 19.55 4.60
CA SER A 276 9.87 19.91 4.81
C SER A 276 9.66 21.42 4.72
N ILE A 277 10.50 22.24 5.38
CA ILE A 277 10.33 23.70 5.38
C ILE A 277 10.61 24.33 4.01
N ILE A 278 11.58 23.79 3.26
CA ILE A 278 11.87 24.25 1.89
C ILE A 278 10.70 23.88 0.97
N ALA A 279 10.26 22.62 0.96
CA ALA A 279 9.13 22.19 0.15
C ALA A 279 7.86 22.99 0.48
N ALA A 280 7.59 23.23 1.76
CA ALA A 280 6.43 24.01 2.19
C ALA A 280 6.54 25.50 1.85
N TYR A 281 7.75 26.06 1.75
CA TYR A 281 7.96 27.43 1.27
C TYR A 281 7.75 27.54 -0.24
N GLU A 282 8.31 26.62 -1.02
CA GLU A 282 8.16 26.59 -2.49
C GLU A 282 6.72 26.37 -2.93
N THR A 283 5.93 25.65 -2.13
CA THR A 283 4.54 25.31 -2.43
C THR A 283 3.53 26.29 -1.83
N LEU A 284 3.97 27.29 -1.07
CA LEU A 284 3.10 28.28 -0.40
C LEU A 284 2.06 28.93 -1.35
N PRO A 285 2.38 29.31 -2.61
CA PRO A 285 1.39 29.90 -3.52
C PRO A 285 0.30 28.92 -3.99
N PHE A 286 0.52 27.61 -3.81
CA PHE A 286 -0.32 26.54 -4.35
C PHE A 286 -1.05 25.76 -3.26
N GLN A 287 -0.42 25.54 -2.11
CA GLN A 287 -0.90 24.71 -1.01
C GLN A 287 -0.42 25.27 0.33
N HIS A 288 -0.94 26.43 0.72
CA HIS A 288 -0.52 27.17 1.92
C HIS A 288 -0.69 26.39 3.24
N GLU A 289 -1.62 25.43 3.30
CA GLU A 289 -1.83 24.57 4.46
C GLU A 289 -0.60 23.70 4.77
N LEU A 290 0.21 23.33 3.77
CA LEU A 290 1.47 22.61 3.99
C LEU A 290 2.45 23.46 4.82
N THR A 291 2.51 24.76 4.54
CA THR A 291 3.38 25.70 5.27
C THR A 291 2.91 25.84 6.71
N GLN A 292 1.61 26.00 6.93
CA GLN A 292 1.06 26.06 8.28
C GLN A 292 1.33 24.78 9.07
N ALA A 293 1.11 23.62 8.45
CA ALA A 293 1.38 22.32 9.05
C ALA A 293 2.85 22.15 9.44
N THR A 294 3.74 22.50 8.51
CA THR A 294 5.19 22.37 8.68
C THR A 294 5.69 23.27 9.80
N LEU A 295 5.29 24.54 9.83
CA LEU A 295 5.72 25.46 10.87
C LEU A 295 5.24 25.02 12.25
N GLN A 296 4.00 24.53 12.37
CA GLN A 296 3.49 24.01 13.64
C GLN A 296 4.26 22.77 14.10
N ALA A 297 4.44 21.79 13.21
CA ALA A 297 5.16 20.56 13.51
C ALA A 297 6.62 20.80 13.89
N LEU A 298 7.33 21.68 13.17
CA LEU A 298 8.71 21.99 13.50
C LEU A 298 8.84 22.77 14.81
N ALA A 299 7.89 23.63 15.15
CA ALA A 299 7.90 24.32 16.44
C ALA A 299 7.66 23.35 17.62
N GLU A 300 6.77 22.37 17.44
CA GLU A 300 6.45 21.37 18.46
C GLU A 300 7.56 20.33 18.64
N LEU A 301 8.19 19.89 17.54
CA LEU A 301 9.26 18.88 17.54
C LEU A 301 10.67 19.48 17.73
N GLN A 302 10.79 20.80 17.86
CA GLN A 302 12.09 21.45 18.03
C GLN A 302 12.75 20.98 19.33
N ALA A 303 13.96 20.41 19.22
CA ALA A 303 14.74 20.01 20.38
C ALA A 303 14.96 21.20 21.33
N THR A 304 14.72 20.99 22.62
CA THR A 304 14.92 22.00 23.67
C THR A 304 16.32 21.94 24.28
N GLU A 305 17.08 20.91 23.96
CA GLU A 305 18.44 20.66 24.43
C GLU A 305 19.35 20.36 23.24
N TRP A 306 20.66 20.52 23.43
CA TRP A 306 21.66 20.14 22.44
C TRP A 306 21.98 18.65 22.59
N ASP A 307 22.16 17.96 21.46
CA ASP A 307 22.67 16.58 21.41
C ASP A 307 24.08 16.44 22.04
#